data_AF-A0A8S9YCC9-F1
#
_entry.id   AF-A0A8S9YCC9-F1
#
_cell.length_a   1.000
_cell.length_b   1.000
_cell.length_c   1.000
_cell.angle_alpha   90.00
_cell.angle_beta   90.00
_cell.angle_gamma   90.00
#
_symmetry.space_group_name_H-M   'P 1'
#
loop_
_entity.id
_entity.type
_entity.pdbx_description
1 polymer ?
#
loop_
_entity_poly.entity_id
_entity_poly.type
_entity_poly.pdbx_seq_one_letter_code
_entity_poly.pdbx_strand_id
1 'polypeptide(L)'
;MVRKFKSSHYSGSRSYIKLFLPDILSQSVEKVIMMDADMLMNKHICELWDQFNQFTSTQIFAMIRETAPYFRKYLGRKYWPSLGPGYNAGLILLHLKRIRSINWESLWGDSLQYLSSQLVKLPTAEQDVLNRIAHVHNHTLHELPCTWNVQLGAFSYVTLCPVTWSLTSEAANTVKSVDTNELGIIHFNAHLKPEDIYPKRLRWLKLNIDSRAAMKFDLVRKYIEVYNAFRELPESCLS
;
A
#
# COMPACT_ATOMS: atom_id res chain seq x y z
N MET A 1 1.96 12.06 -26.89
CA MET A 1 1.09 13.19 -26.51
C MET A 1 0.77 13.05 -25.02
N VAL A 2 1.33 13.89 -24.15
CA VAL A 2 1.10 13.77 -22.69
C VAL A 2 -0.36 14.10 -22.40
N ARG A 3 -1.18 13.08 -22.15
CA ARG A 3 -2.57 13.24 -21.72
C ARG A 3 -2.56 13.89 -20.34
N LYS A 4 -3.35 14.97 -20.17
CA LYS A 4 -3.45 15.67 -18.88
C LYS A 4 -4.11 14.75 -17.86
N PHE A 5 -3.32 14.21 -16.92
CA PHE A 5 -3.81 13.38 -15.81
C PHE A 5 -4.72 14.20 -14.90
N LYS A 6 -6.02 13.88 -14.89
CA LYS A 6 -7.00 14.52 -13.99
C LYS A 6 -7.26 13.60 -12.80
N SER A 7 -6.85 14.04 -11.61
CA SER A 7 -7.07 13.29 -10.38
C SER A 7 -7.64 14.17 -9.27
N SER A 8 -8.40 13.54 -8.37
CA SER A 8 -8.81 14.10 -7.07
C SER A 8 -7.91 13.64 -5.92
N HIS A 9 -6.88 12.84 -6.20
CA HIS A 9 -5.94 12.31 -5.22
C HIS A 9 -5.09 13.44 -4.63
N TYR A 10 -4.76 13.35 -3.34
CA TYR A 10 -4.04 14.40 -2.62
C TYR A 10 -2.63 14.65 -3.20
N SER A 11 -1.96 13.62 -3.70
CA SER A 11 -0.65 13.74 -4.37
C SER A 11 -0.74 14.27 -5.82
N GLY A 12 -1.95 14.48 -6.35
CA GLY A 12 -2.18 15.02 -7.68
C GLY A 12 -1.60 14.18 -8.82
N SER A 13 -0.81 14.79 -9.70
CA SER A 13 -0.18 14.10 -10.82
C SER A 13 1.07 13.29 -10.43
N ARG A 14 1.64 13.53 -9.24
CA ARG A 14 2.90 12.88 -8.81
C ARG A 14 2.72 11.39 -8.57
N SER A 15 1.54 10.95 -8.16
CA SER A 15 1.28 9.55 -7.88
C SER A 15 1.36 8.67 -9.13
N TYR A 16 1.12 9.24 -10.32
CA TYR A 16 1.29 8.55 -11.61
C TYR A 16 2.75 8.16 -11.91
N ILE A 17 3.75 8.70 -11.19
CA ILE A 17 5.15 8.31 -11.39
C ILE A 17 5.36 6.80 -11.28
N LYS A 18 4.55 6.11 -10.47
CA LYS A 18 4.58 4.65 -10.30
C LYS A 18 4.38 3.91 -11.63
N LEU A 19 3.59 4.48 -12.56
CA LEU A 19 3.38 3.90 -13.90
C LEU A 19 4.58 4.12 -14.84
N PHE A 20 5.40 5.13 -14.60
CA PHE A 20 6.55 5.48 -15.42
C PHE A 20 7.87 4.85 -14.94
N LEU A 21 7.86 4.14 -13.81
CA LEU A 21 9.06 3.48 -13.27
C LEU A 21 9.80 2.56 -14.26
N PRO A 22 9.11 1.78 -15.13
CA PRO A 22 9.80 0.99 -16.16
C PRO A 22 10.66 1.84 -17.11
N ASP A 23 10.27 3.08 -17.37
CA ASP A 23 10.93 4.00 -18.30
C ASP A 23 11.97 4.89 -17.60
N ILE A 24 11.71 5.28 -16.35
CA ILE A 24 12.57 6.18 -15.57
C ILE A 24 13.82 5.45 -15.06
N LEU A 25 13.66 4.21 -14.58
CA LEU A 25 14.76 3.48 -13.95
C LEU A 25 15.65 2.79 -14.99
N SER A 26 16.94 2.65 -14.66
CA SER A 26 17.93 1.97 -15.50
C SER A 26 17.45 0.59 -15.96
N GLN A 27 17.86 0.20 -17.17
CA GLN A 27 17.58 -1.13 -17.74
C GLN A 27 18.16 -2.27 -16.88
N SER A 28 19.21 -2.01 -16.11
CA SER A 28 19.78 -2.98 -15.16
C SER A 28 18.90 -3.26 -13.95
N VAL A 29 17.91 -2.40 -13.64
CA VAL A 29 16.97 -2.61 -12.54
C VAL A 29 15.83 -3.49 -13.02
N GLU A 30 15.78 -4.75 -12.56
CA GLU A 30 14.80 -5.72 -13.04
C GLU A 30 13.50 -5.80 -12.21
N LYS A 31 13.57 -5.41 -10.93
CA LYS A 31 12.49 -5.50 -9.94
C LYS A 31 12.57 -4.30 -8.99
N VAL A 32 11.42 -3.81 -8.54
CA VAL A 32 11.32 -2.67 -7.61
C VAL A 32 10.19 -2.88 -6.61
N ILE A 33 10.45 -2.51 -5.36
CA ILE A 33 9.42 -2.29 -4.33
C ILE A 33 9.17 -0.78 -4.28
N MET A 34 7.94 -0.36 -4.59
CA MET A 34 7.50 1.03 -4.48
C MET A 34 6.60 1.17 -3.25
N MET A 35 6.94 2.10 -2.35
CA MET A 35 6.23 2.36 -1.09
C MET A 35 5.84 3.83 -0.98
N ASP A 36 4.66 4.10 -0.44
CA ASP A 36 4.31 5.44 0.04
C ASP A 36 5.16 5.79 1.28
N ALA A 37 5.38 7.09 1.50
CA ALA A 37 6.31 7.58 2.52
C ALA A 37 5.75 7.51 3.96
N ASP A 38 4.45 7.23 4.11
CA ASP A 38 3.70 7.17 5.36
C ASP A 38 3.52 5.73 5.86
N MET A 39 4.54 4.90 5.61
CA MET A 39 4.59 3.50 6.02
C MET A 39 5.64 3.25 7.10
N LEU A 40 5.33 2.36 8.05
CA LEU A 40 6.29 1.83 9.02
C LEU A 40 6.43 0.32 8.82
N MET A 41 7.68 -0.13 8.76
CA MET A 41 8.03 -1.53 8.55
C MET A 41 8.37 -2.21 9.88
N ASN A 42 7.80 -3.40 10.08
CA ASN A 42 7.98 -4.22 11.26
C ASN A 42 8.68 -5.57 10.95
N LYS A 43 8.63 -6.03 9.70
CA LYS A 43 9.33 -7.23 9.21
C LYS A 43 10.55 -6.90 8.37
N HIS A 44 11.45 -7.87 8.18
CA HIS A 44 12.59 -7.69 7.30
C HIS A 44 12.16 -7.49 5.84
N ILE A 45 12.71 -6.46 5.19
CA ILE A 45 12.40 -6.14 3.78
C ILE A 45 12.73 -7.29 2.81
N CYS A 46 13.69 -8.16 3.16
CA CYS A 46 14.04 -9.33 2.37
C CYS A 46 12.86 -10.31 2.23
N GLU A 47 12.04 -10.49 3.27
CA GLU A 47 10.86 -11.36 3.20
C GLU A 47 9.80 -10.82 2.22
N LEU A 48 9.70 -9.49 2.11
CA LEU A 48 8.86 -8.84 1.10
C LEU A 48 9.48 -9.00 -0.30
N TRP A 49 10.80 -8.86 -0.43
CA TRP A 49 11.50 -9.09 -1.69
C TRP A 49 11.30 -10.52 -2.21
N ASP A 50 11.29 -11.51 -1.33
CA ASP A 50 11.07 -12.91 -1.67
C ASP A 50 9.67 -13.18 -2.26
N GLN A 51 8.70 -12.27 -2.08
CA GLN A 51 7.39 -12.38 -2.71
C GLN A 51 7.47 -12.36 -4.24
N PHE A 52 8.52 -11.79 -4.84
CA PHE A 52 8.74 -11.89 -6.28
C PHE A 52 8.92 -13.34 -6.76
N ASN A 53 9.39 -14.24 -5.90
CA ASN A 53 9.57 -15.65 -6.24
C ASN A 53 8.23 -16.41 -6.33
N GLN A 54 7.16 -15.84 -5.75
CA GLN A 54 5.80 -16.37 -5.82
C GLN A 54 5.05 -15.93 -7.08
N PHE A 55 5.67 -15.10 -7.94
CA PHE A 55 5.05 -14.67 -9.17
C PHE A 55 5.01 -15.82 -10.18
N THR A 56 3.82 -16.09 -10.73
CA THR A 56 3.70 -16.93 -11.93
C THR A 56 4.40 -16.27 -13.11
N SER A 57 4.60 -16.99 -14.22
CA SER A 57 5.28 -16.47 -15.41
C SER A 57 4.60 -15.22 -16.01
N THR A 58 3.31 -15.02 -15.77
CA THR A 58 2.52 -13.91 -16.34
C THR A 58 2.35 -12.72 -15.41
N GLN A 59 2.63 -12.88 -14.11
CA GLN A 59 2.48 -11.80 -13.14
C GLN A 59 3.61 -10.79 -13.30
N ILE A 60 3.25 -9.50 -13.36
CA ILE A 60 4.19 -8.40 -13.59
C ILE A 60 4.15 -7.36 -12.46
N PHE A 61 3.06 -7.31 -11.67
CA PHE A 61 2.99 -6.51 -10.46
C PHE A 61 2.25 -7.24 -9.34
N ALA A 62 2.50 -6.80 -8.10
CA ALA A 62 1.74 -7.25 -6.95
C ALA A 62 1.28 -6.08 -6.09
N MET A 63 0.10 -6.22 -5.50
CA MET A 63 -0.50 -5.24 -4.59
C MET A 63 -1.29 -5.97 -3.50
N ILE A 64 -1.69 -5.22 -2.48
CA ILE A 64 -2.46 -5.73 -1.35
C ILE A 64 -3.91 -5.29 -1.53
N ARG A 65 -4.85 -6.17 -1.20
CA ARG A 65 -6.29 -5.90 -1.25
C ARG A 65 -6.65 -4.62 -0.48
N GLU A 66 -7.50 -3.80 -1.09
CA GLU A 66 -8.04 -2.59 -0.48
C GLU A 66 -9.00 -2.99 0.66
N THR A 67 -8.76 -2.44 1.86
CA THR A 67 -9.56 -2.69 3.06
C THR A 67 -10.62 -1.62 3.28
N ALA A 68 -10.60 -0.54 2.49
CA ALA A 68 -11.64 0.49 2.41
C ALA A 68 -12.45 0.33 1.12
N PRO A 69 -13.53 -0.49 1.09
CA PRO A 69 -14.37 -0.67 -0.10
C PRO A 69 -15.24 0.56 -0.43
N TYR A 70 -14.88 1.75 0.06
CA TYR A 70 -15.64 3.00 -0.07
C TYR A 70 -15.96 3.32 -1.53
N PHE A 71 -14.94 3.42 -2.39
CA PHE A 71 -15.15 3.76 -3.80
C PHE A 71 -16.00 2.71 -4.52
N ARG A 72 -15.74 1.43 -4.28
CA ARG A 72 -16.57 0.36 -4.87
C ARG A 72 -18.02 0.43 -4.39
N LYS A 73 -18.27 0.76 -3.12
CA LYS A 73 -19.61 0.86 -2.52
C LYS A 73 -20.39 2.06 -3.06
N TYR A 74 -19.75 3.23 -3.20
CA TYR A 74 -20.44 4.49 -3.55
C TYR A 74 -20.38 4.84 -5.04
N LEU A 75 -19.31 4.47 -5.75
CA LEU A 75 -19.21 4.66 -7.20
C LEU A 75 -19.73 3.44 -7.97
N GLY A 76 -19.79 2.25 -7.36
CA GLY A 76 -20.26 1.03 -8.03
C GLY A 76 -19.26 0.47 -9.06
N ARG A 77 -19.53 -0.76 -9.52
CA ARG A 77 -18.59 -1.53 -10.38
C ARG A 77 -18.30 -0.88 -11.74
N LYS A 78 -19.26 -0.14 -12.29
CA LYS A 78 -19.11 0.55 -13.59
C LYS A 78 -18.02 1.62 -13.52
N TYR A 79 -17.99 2.38 -12.43
CA TYR A 79 -17.09 3.51 -12.23
C TYR A 79 -15.83 3.13 -11.43
N TRP A 80 -15.82 1.94 -10.81
CA TRP A 80 -14.66 1.34 -10.15
C TRP A 80 -14.42 -0.11 -10.63
N PRO A 81 -13.97 -0.29 -11.89
CA PRO A 81 -13.76 -1.61 -12.48
C PRO A 81 -12.52 -2.28 -11.90
N SER A 82 -12.70 -3.01 -10.81
CA SER A 82 -11.64 -3.69 -10.05
C SER A 82 -11.98 -5.16 -9.80
N LEU A 83 -10.99 -5.97 -9.47
CA LEU A 83 -11.21 -7.30 -8.89
C LEU A 83 -11.54 -7.15 -7.40
N GLY A 84 -12.68 -7.71 -6.98
CA GLY A 84 -13.10 -7.60 -5.57
C GLY A 84 -13.19 -6.14 -5.13
N PRO A 85 -12.77 -5.77 -3.90
CA PRO A 85 -12.78 -4.38 -3.43
C PRO A 85 -11.75 -3.48 -4.15
N GLY A 86 -10.88 -4.06 -4.98
CA GLY A 86 -9.68 -3.43 -5.51
C GLY A 86 -8.47 -3.68 -4.62
N TYR A 87 -7.38 -3.03 -4.98
CA TYR A 87 -6.07 -3.12 -4.34
C TYR A 87 -5.56 -1.72 -4.05
N ASN A 88 -4.81 -1.61 -2.96
CA ASN A 88 -4.20 -0.37 -2.51
C ASN A 88 -2.81 -0.22 -3.13
N ALA A 89 -2.53 0.94 -3.73
CA ALA A 89 -1.28 1.22 -4.44
C ALA A 89 -0.19 1.84 -3.56
N GLY A 90 -0.39 1.86 -2.24
CA GLY A 90 0.62 2.35 -1.32
C GLY A 90 1.87 1.48 -1.30
N LEU A 91 1.72 0.17 -1.51
CA LEU A 91 2.83 -0.77 -1.68
C LEU A 91 2.62 -1.56 -2.97
N ILE A 92 3.60 -1.49 -3.87
CA ILE A 92 3.57 -2.18 -5.16
C ILE A 92 4.91 -2.87 -5.38
N LEU A 93 4.88 -4.16 -5.69
CA LEU A 93 6.03 -4.87 -6.26
C LEU A 93 5.91 -4.84 -7.78
N LEU A 94 6.91 -4.32 -8.47
CA LEU A 94 6.95 -4.23 -9.94
C LEU A 94 8.09 -5.09 -10.49
N HIS A 95 7.75 -6.05 -11.34
CA HIS A 95 8.75 -6.82 -12.08
C HIS A 95 9.09 -6.09 -13.39
N LEU A 96 9.91 -5.05 -13.30
CA LEU A 96 10.24 -4.16 -14.42
C LEU A 96 10.72 -4.88 -15.68
N LYS A 97 11.54 -5.92 -15.57
CA LYS A 97 11.98 -6.71 -16.74
C LYS A 97 10.80 -7.29 -17.54
N ARG A 98 9.78 -7.82 -16.85
CA ARG A 98 8.57 -8.37 -17.50
C ARG A 98 7.69 -7.26 -18.02
N ILE A 99 7.55 -6.17 -17.27
CA ILE A 99 6.78 -4.99 -17.70
C ILE A 99 7.37 -4.40 -19.00
N ARG A 100 8.71 -4.31 -19.12
CA ARG A 100 9.39 -3.83 -20.33
C ARG A 100 9.29 -4.79 -21.51
N SER A 101 8.99 -6.07 -21.29
CA SER A 101 8.76 -7.05 -22.36
C SER A 101 7.36 -6.99 -22.97
N ILE A 102 6.47 -6.14 -22.45
CA ILE A 102 5.13 -5.90 -22.98
C ILE A 102 4.97 -4.43 -23.37
N ASN A 103 3.91 -4.11 -24.13
CA ASN A 103 3.56 -2.72 -24.42
C ASN A 103 2.87 -2.06 -23.21
N TRP A 104 3.67 -1.78 -22.17
CA TRP A 104 3.19 -1.23 -20.90
C TRP A 104 2.49 0.12 -21.08
N GLU A 105 3.05 1.01 -21.91
CA GLU A 105 2.46 2.33 -22.19
C GLU A 105 1.04 2.21 -22.76
N SER A 106 0.84 1.32 -23.75
CA SER A 106 -0.50 1.05 -24.26
C SER A 106 -1.42 0.51 -23.17
N LEU A 107 -0.95 -0.45 -22.37
CA LEU A 107 -1.77 -1.13 -21.36
C LEU A 107 -2.32 -0.16 -20.30
N TRP A 108 -1.47 0.68 -19.71
CA TRP A 108 -1.94 1.68 -18.74
C TRP A 108 -2.63 2.86 -19.43
N GLY A 109 -2.24 3.22 -20.64
CA GLY A 109 -2.86 4.28 -21.44
C GLY A 109 -4.31 3.98 -21.83
N ASP A 110 -4.60 2.75 -22.22
CA ASP A 110 -5.94 2.25 -22.54
C ASP A 110 -6.82 2.20 -21.30
N SER A 111 -6.26 1.74 -20.18
CA SER A 111 -6.94 1.72 -18.87
C SER A 111 -7.30 3.13 -18.41
N LEU A 112 -6.36 4.07 -18.53
CA LEU A 112 -6.59 5.48 -18.22
C LEU A 112 -7.65 6.12 -19.13
N GLN A 113 -7.65 5.81 -20.44
CA GLN A 113 -8.64 6.30 -21.38
C GLN A 113 -10.04 5.85 -21.02
N TYR A 114 -10.18 4.55 -20.74
CA TYR A 114 -11.44 3.97 -20.33
C TYR A 114 -11.99 4.68 -19.10
N LEU A 115 -11.17 4.80 -18.05
CA LEU A 115 -11.61 5.43 -16.80
C LEU A 115 -11.96 6.91 -17.01
N SER A 116 -11.17 7.63 -17.81
CA SER A 116 -11.41 9.05 -18.13
C SER A 116 -12.70 9.28 -18.95
N SER A 117 -13.21 8.25 -19.64
CA SER A 117 -14.52 8.31 -20.31
C SER A 117 -15.70 8.17 -19.34
N GLN A 118 -15.46 7.60 -18.15
CA GLN A 118 -16.50 7.35 -17.14
C GLN A 118 -16.43 8.35 -15.99
N LEU A 119 -15.25 8.91 -15.72
CA LEU A 119 -14.97 9.76 -14.57
C LEU A 119 -14.31 11.08 -15.01
N VAL A 120 -14.78 12.20 -14.43
CA VAL A 120 -14.16 13.52 -14.65
C VAL A 120 -12.76 13.60 -14.04
N LYS A 121 -12.56 12.95 -12.89
CA LYS A 121 -11.29 12.82 -12.18
C LYS A 121 -11.18 11.43 -11.56
N LEU A 122 -9.99 10.86 -11.61
CA LEU A 122 -9.65 9.61 -10.94
C LEU A 122 -9.51 9.83 -9.41
N PRO A 123 -10.34 9.20 -8.56
CA PRO A 123 -10.30 9.38 -7.11
C PRO A 123 -8.98 8.95 -6.47
N THR A 124 -8.38 7.85 -6.93
CA THR A 124 -7.11 7.32 -6.39
C THR A 124 -5.99 7.25 -7.44
N ALA A 125 -6.13 8.02 -8.51
CA ALA A 125 -5.08 8.24 -9.51
C ALA A 125 -4.57 6.93 -10.15
N GLU A 126 -3.28 6.63 -10.03
CA GLU A 126 -2.64 5.43 -10.58
C GLU A 126 -3.21 4.14 -10.00
N GLN A 127 -3.71 4.17 -8.76
CA GLN A 127 -4.37 3.01 -8.16
C GLN A 127 -5.61 2.62 -8.97
N ASP A 128 -6.37 3.59 -9.50
CA ASP A 128 -7.54 3.32 -10.36
C ASP A 128 -7.10 2.62 -11.66
N VAL A 129 -6.00 3.09 -12.24
CA VAL A 129 -5.41 2.55 -13.48
C VAL A 129 -4.93 1.12 -13.26
N LEU A 130 -4.15 0.86 -12.21
CA LEU A 130 -3.65 -0.48 -11.88
C LEU A 130 -4.78 -1.45 -11.54
N ASN A 131 -5.82 -1.00 -10.82
CA ASN A 131 -7.00 -1.80 -10.55
C ASN A 131 -7.76 -2.17 -11.83
N ARG A 132 -7.85 -1.25 -12.80
CA ARG A 132 -8.45 -1.52 -14.10
C ARG A 132 -7.62 -2.54 -14.90
N ILE A 133 -6.30 -2.39 -14.92
CA ILE A 133 -5.40 -3.37 -15.57
C ILE A 133 -5.63 -4.75 -14.97
N ALA A 134 -5.61 -4.87 -13.63
CA ALA A 134 -5.86 -6.13 -12.94
C ALA A 134 -7.27 -6.69 -13.21
N HIS A 135 -8.28 -5.82 -13.36
CA HIS A 135 -9.64 -6.24 -13.67
C HIS A 135 -9.76 -6.86 -15.07
N VAL A 136 -9.07 -6.29 -16.07
CA VAL A 136 -9.10 -6.78 -17.46
C VAL A 136 -8.12 -7.93 -17.69
N HIS A 137 -6.94 -7.87 -17.05
CA HIS A 137 -5.83 -8.82 -17.20
C HIS A 137 -5.44 -9.40 -15.85
N ASN A 138 -6.36 -10.14 -15.21
CA ASN A 138 -6.17 -10.66 -13.85
C ASN A 138 -4.88 -11.49 -13.64
N HIS A 139 -4.41 -12.18 -14.67
CA HIS A 139 -3.18 -12.97 -14.66
C HIS A 139 -1.89 -12.14 -14.52
N THR A 140 -1.98 -10.81 -14.63
CA THR A 140 -0.84 -9.89 -14.46
C THR A 140 -0.60 -9.50 -13.01
N LEU A 141 -1.59 -9.69 -12.13
CA LEU A 141 -1.53 -9.30 -10.72
C LEU A 141 -1.26 -10.50 -9.82
N HIS A 142 -0.35 -10.33 -8.88
CA HIS A 142 -0.19 -11.17 -7.70
C HIS A 142 -0.80 -10.48 -6.47
N GLU A 143 -1.66 -11.16 -5.71
CA GLU A 143 -2.20 -10.63 -4.45
C GLU A 143 -1.22 -10.92 -3.32
N LEU A 144 -0.68 -9.88 -2.71
CA LEU A 144 0.21 -10.00 -1.55
C LEU A 144 -0.58 -10.26 -0.26
N PRO A 145 0.01 -10.96 0.73
CA PRO A 145 -0.55 -11.05 2.07
C PRO A 145 -0.90 -9.67 2.65
N CYS A 146 -2.06 -9.57 3.29
CA CYS A 146 -2.57 -8.29 3.80
C CYS A 146 -1.65 -7.63 4.83
N THR A 147 -0.84 -8.43 5.53
CA THR A 147 0.12 -8.00 6.55
C THR A 147 1.22 -7.10 6.00
N TRP A 148 1.47 -7.12 4.69
CA TRP A 148 2.42 -6.23 4.01
C TRP A 148 1.86 -4.84 3.70
N ASN A 149 0.57 -4.57 3.93
CA ASN A 149 0.01 -3.22 3.82
C ASN A 149 -1.26 -3.13 4.67
N VAL A 150 -1.08 -3.04 5.99
CA VAL A 150 -2.17 -2.83 6.95
C VAL A 150 -2.59 -1.35 6.92
N GLN A 151 -3.74 -1.08 6.33
CA GLN A 151 -4.22 0.28 6.02
C GLN A 151 -5.00 0.90 7.19
N LEU A 152 -4.65 2.14 7.54
CA LEU A 152 -5.27 2.91 8.63
C LEU A 152 -6.20 4.05 8.20
N GLY A 153 -6.40 4.23 6.90
CA GLY A 153 -7.25 5.27 6.31
C GLY A 153 -8.68 5.24 6.85
N ALA A 154 -9.39 6.38 6.86
CA ALA A 154 -10.64 6.57 7.61
C ALA A 154 -11.68 5.43 7.43
N PHE A 155 -11.84 4.94 6.20
CA PHE A 155 -12.81 3.89 5.85
C PHE A 155 -12.23 2.47 5.79
N SER A 156 -10.97 2.27 6.15
CA SER A 156 -10.32 0.96 6.20
C SER A 156 -10.85 0.12 7.36
N TYR A 157 -11.22 -1.12 7.05
CA TYR A 157 -11.63 -2.15 8.01
C TYR A 157 -10.43 -3.02 8.39
N VAL A 158 -9.76 -2.71 9.50
CA VAL A 158 -8.59 -3.49 9.99
C VAL A 158 -8.97 -4.94 10.34
N THR A 159 -10.24 -5.22 10.59
CA THR A 159 -10.75 -6.59 10.82
C THR A 159 -10.64 -7.48 9.58
N LEU A 160 -10.48 -6.91 8.37
CA LEU A 160 -10.18 -7.66 7.15
C LEU A 160 -8.71 -8.12 7.10
N CYS A 161 -7.86 -7.60 7.98
CA CYS A 161 -6.48 -8.03 8.15
C CYS A 161 -6.09 -8.01 9.65
N PRO A 162 -6.58 -8.97 10.44
CA PRO A 162 -6.26 -9.02 11.86
C PRO A 162 -4.76 -9.30 12.04
N VAL A 163 -4.08 -8.39 12.74
CA VAL A 163 -2.65 -8.49 13.01
C VAL A 163 -2.33 -8.22 14.48
N THR A 164 -1.20 -8.77 14.92
CA THR A 164 -0.50 -8.36 16.13
C THR A 164 0.71 -7.52 15.75
N TRP A 165 1.04 -6.56 16.62
CA TRP A 165 2.23 -5.73 16.46
C TRP A 165 2.98 -5.76 17.78
N SER A 166 4.09 -6.49 17.85
CA SER A 166 5.00 -6.48 19.00
C SER A 166 6.33 -5.86 18.58
N LEU A 167 6.94 -5.08 19.47
CA LEU A 167 8.23 -4.40 19.22
C LEU A 167 9.37 -4.97 20.07
N THR A 168 9.08 -5.88 21.00
CA THR A 168 10.08 -6.49 21.87
C THR A 168 10.23 -7.96 21.56
N SER A 169 11.49 -8.40 21.41
CA SER A 169 11.86 -9.81 21.22
C SER A 169 11.36 -10.72 22.36
N GLU A 170 11.16 -10.16 23.56
CA GLU A 170 10.65 -10.86 24.74
C GLU A 170 9.13 -11.12 24.67
N ALA A 171 8.34 -10.21 24.09
CA ALA A 171 6.90 -10.39 23.94
C ALA A 171 6.54 -11.35 22.77
N ALA A 172 7.39 -11.40 21.73
CA ALA A 172 7.23 -12.36 20.62
C ALA A 172 7.24 -13.84 21.07
N ASN A 173 7.86 -14.13 22.22
CA ASN A 173 7.94 -15.48 22.79
C ASN A 173 6.81 -15.83 23.76
N THR A 174 6.01 -14.86 24.22
CA THR A 174 5.16 -15.10 25.39
C THR A 174 3.71 -15.48 25.04
N VAL A 175 3.15 -15.11 23.89
CA VAL A 175 1.82 -15.61 23.47
C VAL A 175 1.68 -15.57 21.94
N LYS A 176 2.03 -16.67 21.24
CA LYS A 176 1.49 -16.90 19.89
C LYS A 176 0.03 -17.32 20.04
N SER A 177 -0.89 -16.35 20.07
CA SER A 177 -2.30 -16.67 19.87
C SER A 177 -2.46 -17.32 18.50
N VAL A 178 -3.20 -18.43 18.44
CA VAL A 178 -3.20 -19.40 17.33
C VAL A 178 -3.70 -18.83 15.99
N ASP A 179 -4.32 -17.64 15.98
CA ASP A 179 -5.02 -17.08 14.81
C ASP A 179 -4.57 -15.68 14.34
N THR A 180 -3.50 -15.07 14.90
CA THR A 180 -3.11 -13.70 14.49
C THR A 180 -1.80 -13.65 13.72
N ASN A 181 -1.83 -13.02 12.55
CA ASN A 181 -0.64 -12.79 11.74
C ASN A 181 0.19 -11.65 12.31
N GLU A 182 1.51 -11.77 12.26
CA GLU A 182 2.41 -10.69 12.64
C GLU A 182 2.40 -9.57 11.58
N LEU A 183 2.30 -8.31 12.04
CA LEU A 183 2.37 -7.13 11.19
C LEU A 183 3.68 -7.08 10.40
N GLY A 184 3.58 -6.93 9.08
CA GLY A 184 4.72 -6.68 8.19
C GLY A 184 4.98 -5.19 7.98
N ILE A 185 4.01 -4.49 7.41
CA ILE A 185 4.05 -3.03 7.18
C ILE A 185 2.69 -2.44 7.52
N ILE A 186 2.70 -1.31 8.23
CA ILE A 186 1.52 -0.52 8.55
C ILE A 186 1.55 0.80 7.78
N HIS A 187 0.41 1.18 7.21
CA HIS A 187 0.28 2.26 6.26
C HIS A 187 -0.72 3.30 6.76
N PHE A 188 -0.26 4.52 7.00
CA PHE A 188 -1.10 5.64 7.45
C PHE A 188 -1.75 6.37 6.28
N ASN A 189 -2.54 5.63 5.48
CA ASN A 189 -3.24 6.14 4.28
C ASN A 189 -4.43 7.07 4.57
N ALA A 190 -4.39 7.84 5.67
CA ALA A 190 -5.32 8.91 5.96
C ALA A 190 -4.84 10.23 5.35
N HIS A 191 -5.77 11.14 5.02
CA HIS A 191 -5.42 12.46 4.48
C HIS A 191 -4.75 13.38 5.48
N LEU A 192 -5.15 13.28 6.75
CA LEU A 192 -4.59 14.07 7.84
C LEU A 192 -3.46 13.26 8.48
N LYS A 193 -2.22 13.71 8.30
CA LYS A 193 -1.02 12.99 8.73
C LYS A 193 -0.66 13.29 10.18
N PRO A 194 0.10 12.43 10.88
CA PRO A 194 0.51 12.69 12.27
C PRO A 194 1.16 14.08 12.46
N GLU A 195 1.98 14.51 11.50
CA GLU A 195 2.62 15.82 11.46
C GLU A 195 1.64 17.01 11.38
N ASP A 196 0.44 16.80 10.81
CA ASP A 196 -0.59 17.84 10.70
C ASP A 196 -1.38 18.04 12.00
N ILE A 197 -1.41 17.01 12.87
CA ILE A 197 -2.30 16.98 14.04
C ILE A 197 -1.58 17.40 15.32
N TYR A 198 -0.24 17.27 15.44
CA TYR A 198 0.42 17.47 16.73
C TYR A 198 1.89 17.94 16.69
N PRO A 199 2.20 19.16 17.19
CA PRO A 199 3.55 19.55 17.58
C PRO A 199 3.88 19.33 19.07
N LYS A 200 3.01 18.69 19.88
CA LYS A 200 3.24 18.48 21.33
C LYS A 200 3.05 17.04 21.79
N ARG A 201 4.01 16.55 22.57
CA ARG A 201 4.06 15.21 23.21
C ARG A 201 2.74 14.87 23.91
N LEU A 202 2.01 13.91 23.36
CA LEU A 202 1.01 13.17 24.13
C LEU A 202 1.69 12.02 24.84
N ARG A 203 1.72 12.08 26.19
CA ARG A 203 2.02 10.92 27.03
C ARG A 203 0.81 10.00 27.04
N TRP A 204 0.77 9.11 26.06
CA TRP A 204 -0.14 7.98 26.06
C TRP A 204 0.35 6.93 27.06
N LEU A 205 -0.54 6.35 27.87
CA LEU A 205 -0.22 5.15 28.65
C LEU A 205 0.29 4.05 27.70
N LYS A 206 1.43 3.41 28.00
CA LYS A 206 1.92 2.28 27.22
C LYS A 206 0.85 1.18 27.21
N LEU A 207 0.38 0.79 26.03
CA LEU A 207 -0.54 -0.33 25.86
C LEU A 207 0.27 -1.55 25.39
N ASN A 208 0.26 -2.62 26.17
CA ASN A 208 0.70 -3.93 25.69
C ASN A 208 -0.40 -4.53 24.81
N ILE A 209 -0.24 -4.45 23.49
CA ILE A 209 -1.15 -5.06 22.50
C ILE A 209 -0.71 -6.51 22.22
N ASP A 210 -0.18 -7.21 23.22
CA ASP A 210 0.52 -8.49 23.01
C ASP A 210 -0.39 -9.73 23.00
N SER A 211 -1.71 -9.58 23.20
CA SER A 211 -2.59 -10.75 23.39
C SER A 211 -3.94 -10.76 22.66
N ARG A 212 -4.27 -9.73 21.86
CA ARG A 212 -5.49 -9.70 21.03
C ARG A 212 -5.22 -9.02 19.69
N ALA A 213 -6.01 -9.36 18.66
CA ALA A 213 -6.00 -8.63 17.40
C ALA A 213 -6.21 -7.13 17.66
N ALA A 214 -5.30 -6.31 17.16
CA ALA A 214 -5.29 -4.88 17.45
C ALA A 214 -6.53 -4.20 16.83
N MET A 215 -7.23 -3.37 17.61
CA MET A 215 -8.26 -2.52 17.04
C MET A 215 -7.61 -1.40 16.25
N LYS A 216 -8.37 -0.77 15.33
CA LYS A 216 -7.85 0.33 14.51
C LYS A 216 -7.26 1.47 15.36
N PHE A 217 -7.92 1.79 16.47
CA PHE A 217 -7.46 2.82 17.39
C PHE A 217 -6.11 2.46 18.02
N ASP A 218 -5.91 1.19 18.41
CA ASP A 218 -4.65 0.71 18.97
C ASP A 218 -3.51 0.81 17.96
N LEU A 219 -3.77 0.39 16.71
CA LEU A 219 -2.83 0.47 15.61
C LEU A 219 -2.46 1.92 15.26
N VAL A 220 -3.43 2.83 15.20
CA VAL A 220 -3.20 4.26 14.95
C VAL A 220 -2.37 4.88 16.06
N ARG A 221 -2.70 4.61 17.33
CA ARG A 221 -1.95 5.11 18.48
C ARG A 221 -0.50 4.61 18.46
N LYS A 222 -0.31 3.32 18.23
CA LYS A 222 1.03 2.73 18.16
C LYS A 222 1.83 3.24 16.96
N TYR A 223 1.19 3.45 15.81
CA TYR A 223 1.82 4.09 14.66
C TYR A 223 2.37 5.46 15.04
N ILE A 224 1.56 6.31 15.67
CA ILE A 224 1.96 7.67 16.06
C ILE A 224 3.11 7.62 17.08
N GLU A 225 3.07 6.70 18.04
CA GLU A 225 4.15 6.49 19.02
C GLU A 225 5.48 6.14 18.32
N VAL A 226 5.47 5.15 17.43
CA VAL A 226 6.67 4.69 16.71
C VAL A 226 7.17 5.74 15.73
N TYR A 227 6.27 6.37 14.97
CA TYR A 227 6.61 7.46 14.05
C TYR A 227 7.32 8.61 14.77
N ASN A 228 6.79 9.05 15.92
CA ASN A 228 7.43 10.11 16.70
C ASN A 228 8.78 9.66 17.29
N ALA A 229 8.90 8.41 17.72
CA ALA A 229 10.18 7.88 18.18
C ALA A 229 11.24 7.91 17.07
N PHE A 230 10.90 7.51 15.84
CA PHE A 230 11.82 7.62 14.69
C PHE A 230 12.19 9.06 14.36
N ARG A 231 11.25 10.00 14.48
CA ARG A 231 11.51 11.43 14.26
C ARG A 231 12.40 12.07 15.33
N GLU A 232 12.41 11.53 16.54
CA GLU A 232 13.28 11.98 17.63
C GLU A 232 14.69 11.37 17.52
N LEU A 233 14.94 10.40 16.63
CA LEU A 233 16.27 9.81 16.46
C LEU A 233 17.26 10.83 15.87
N PRO A 234 18.47 10.95 16.44
CA PRO A 234 19.56 11.70 15.81
C PRO A 234 19.87 11.13 14.42
N GLU A 235 20.23 11.99 13.47
CA GLU A 235 20.66 11.55 12.12
C GLU A 235 21.85 10.58 12.18
N SER A 236 22.69 10.67 13.21
CA SER A 236 23.81 9.74 13.45
C SER A 236 23.37 8.29 13.70
N CYS A 237 22.10 8.05 14.00
CA CYS A 237 21.55 6.70 14.12
C CYS A 237 21.11 6.11 12.76
N LEU A 238 21.11 6.91 11.69
CA LEU A 238 20.66 6.52 10.35
C LEU A 238 21.82 6.31 9.35
N SER A 239 23.06 6.56 9.77
CA SER A 239 24.30 6.43 8.99
C SER A 239 25.04 5.13 9.25
#